data_AF-A0A920DMR7-F1
#
_entry.id   AF-A0A920DMR7-F1
#
_cell.length_a   1.000
_cell.length_b   1.000
_cell.length_c   1.000
_cell.angle_alpha   90.00
_cell.angle_beta   90.00
_cell.angle_gamma   90.00
#
_symmetry.space_group_name_H-M   'P 1'
#
loop_
_entity.id
_entity.type
_entity.pdbx_description
1 polymer ?
#
loop_
_entity_poly.entity_id
_entity_poly.type
_entity_poly.pdbx_seq_one_letter_code
_entity_poly.pdbx_strand_id
1 'polypeptide(L)' 'MAKKTKDYKSMKPEDLKKELIANRKVLFENNFKHKMGQLKESHMLKETKKEIARIKTELSKENGS' A
#
# COMPACT_ATOMS: atom_id res chain seq x y z
N MET A 1 2.83 14.74 -13.63
CA MET A 1 2.28 13.44 -14.10
C MET A 1 1.34 12.91 -13.03
N ALA A 2 0.05 12.80 -13.34
CA ALA A 2 -0.98 12.35 -12.41
C ALA A 2 -0.68 10.92 -11.96
N LYS A 3 -0.31 10.77 -10.68
CA LYS A 3 -0.13 9.46 -10.06
C LYS A 3 -1.48 8.77 -10.08
N LYS A 4 -1.61 7.66 -10.80
CA LYS A 4 -2.78 6.76 -10.75
C LYS A 4 -2.91 6.25 -9.31
N THR A 5 -3.58 7.03 -8.47
CA THR A 5 -4.12 6.58 -7.19
C THR A 5 -5.14 5.52 -7.52
N LYS A 6 -4.87 4.26 -7.19
CA LYS A 6 -5.93 3.26 -7.09
C LYS A 6 -7.02 3.86 -6.20
N ASP A 7 -8.24 3.96 -6.73
CA ASP A 7 -9.39 4.50 -6.01
C ASP A 7 -9.87 3.48 -4.98
N TYR A 8 -9.20 3.47 -3.83
CA TYR A 8 -9.57 2.68 -2.65
C TYR A 8 -10.93 3.10 -2.06
N LYS A 9 -11.45 4.25 -2.47
CA LYS A 9 -12.71 4.83 -1.99
C LYS A 9 -13.95 4.02 -2.41
N SER A 10 -13.88 3.27 -3.50
CA SER A 10 -15.01 2.52 -4.07
C SER A 10 -14.90 1.00 -3.83
N MET A 11 -13.85 0.54 -3.15
CA MET A 11 -13.64 -0.88 -2.86
C MET A 11 -14.38 -1.30 -1.59
N LYS A 12 -14.85 -2.55 -1.57
CA LYS A 12 -15.45 -3.15 -0.39
C LYS A 12 -14.42 -3.27 0.75
N PRO A 13 -14.86 -3.27 2.02
CA PRO A 13 -13.98 -3.40 3.19
C PRO A 13 -13.14 -4.68 3.15
N GLU A 14 -13.71 -5.76 2.63
CA GLU A 14 -13.04 -7.04 2.47
C GLU A 14 -11.92 -6.99 1.42
N ASP A 15 -12.15 -6.30 0.32
CA ASP A 15 -11.16 -6.13 -0.75
C ASP A 15 -10.06 -5.15 -0.32
N LEU A 16 -10.39 -4.13 0.48
CA LEU A 16 -9.41 -3.26 1.12
C LEU A 16 -8.49 -4.03 2.07
N LYS A 17 -9.04 -4.97 2.86
CA LYS A 17 -8.23 -5.85 3.73
C LYS A 17 -7.31 -6.77 2.91
N LYS A 18 -7.79 -7.33 1.78
CA LYS A 18 -6.97 -8.14 0.87
C LYS A 18 -5.83 -7.32 0.24
N GLU A 19 -6.13 -6.14 -0.28
CA GLU A 19 -5.12 -5.20 -0.82
C GLU A 19 -4.13 -4.77 0.27
N LEU A 20 -4.56 -4.57 1.52
CA LEU A 20 -3.67 -4.25 2.63
C LEU A 20 -2.64 -5.36 2.87
N ILE A 21 -3.06 -6.63 2.82
CA ILE A 21 -2.17 -7.78 2.99
C ILE A 21 -1.22 -7.90 1.81
N ALA A 22 -1.71 -7.73 0.58
CA ALA A 22 -0.90 -7.75 -0.62
C ALA A 22 0.20 -6.66 -0.58
N ASN A 23 -0.17 -5.42 -0.26
CA ASN A 23 0.78 -4.30 -0.15
C ASN A 23 1.79 -4.50 0.99
N ARG A 24 1.41 -5.15 2.09
CA ARG A 24 2.37 -5.54 3.15
C ARG A 24 3.39 -6.57 2.67
N LYS A 25 2.98 -7.57 1.88
CA LYS A 25 3.91 -8.54 1.27
C LYS A 25 4.90 -7.85 0.34
N VAL A 26 4.41 -6.97 -0.52
CA VAL A 26 5.26 -6.17 -1.42
C VAL A 26 6.24 -5.30 -0.63
N LEU A 27 5.79 -4.66 0.46
CA LEU A 27 6.67 -3.88 1.32
C LEU A 27 7.75 -4.76 1.98
N PHE A 28 7.41 -5.97 2.39
CA PHE A 28 8.37 -6.92 2.95
C PHE A 28 9.43 -7.34 1.93
N GLU A 29 9.03 -7.72 0.73
CA GLU A 29 9.95 -8.07 -0.36
C GLU A 29 10.84 -6.90 -0.76
N ASN A 30 10.28 -5.69 -0.85
CA ASN A 30 11.06 -4.49 -1.16
C ASN A 30 12.04 -4.14 -0.04
N ASN A 31 11.65 -4.29 1.23
CA ASN A 31 12.56 -4.11 2.37
C ASN A 31 13.67 -5.18 2.38
N PHE A 32 13.35 -6.41 2.00
CA PHE A 32 14.32 -7.50 1.89
C PHE A 32 15.35 -7.20 0.79
N LYS A 33 14.90 -6.84 -0.41
CA LYS A 33 15.75 -6.41 -1.52
C LYS A 33 16.59 -5.17 -1.16
N HIS A 34 16.01 -4.23 -0.40
CA HIS A 34 16.72 -3.04 0.08
C HIS A 34 17.83 -3.39 1.07
N LYS A 35 17.55 -4.28 2.04
CA LYS A 35 18.55 -4.78 2.98
C LYS A 35 19.66 -5.56 2.29
N MET A 36 19.35 -6.27 1.20
CA MET A 36 20.35 -6.94 0.36
C MET A 36 21.14 -5.99 -0.55
N GLY A 37 20.86 -4.68 -0.53
CA GLY A 37 21.53 -3.71 -1.40
C GLY A 37 21.17 -3.84 -2.89
N GLN A 38 20.16 -4.63 -3.22
CA GLN A 38 19.75 -4.95 -4.59
C GLN A 38 18.50 -4.17 -5.05
N LEU A 39 17.97 -3.27 -4.21
CA LEU A 39 16.79 -2.50 -4.58
C LEU A 39 17.19 -1.35 -5.51
N LYS A 40 16.98 -1.55 -6.81
CA LYS A 40 17.21 -0.54 -7.86
C LYS A 40 16.31 0.70 -7.71
N GLU A 41 15.09 0.52 -7.18
CA GLU A 41 14.07 1.57 -7.14
C GLU A 41 13.67 1.92 -5.69
N SER A 42 14.46 2.77 -5.03
CA SER A 42 14.22 3.19 -3.63
C SER A 42 12.87 3.90 -3.44
N HIS A 43 12.32 4.48 -4.50
CA HIS A 43 11.02 5.16 -4.47
C HIS A 43 9.85 4.20 -4.22
N MET A 44 9.99 2.91 -4.59
CA MET A 44 8.96 1.88 -4.40
C MET A 44 8.60 1.70 -2.91
N LEU A 45 9.58 1.75 -2.01
CA LEU A 45 9.33 1.68 -0.56
C LEU A 45 8.43 2.81 -0.08
N LYS A 46 8.65 4.01 -0.60
CA LYS A 46 7.87 5.21 -0.24
C LYS A 46 6.47 5.14 -0.82
N GLU A 47 6.30 4.57 -2.01
CA GLU A 47 5.01 4.39 -2.65
C GLU A 47 4.15 3.34 -1.96
N THR A 48 4.69 2.15 -1.71
CA THR A 48 3.96 1.08 -1.02
C THR A 48 3.54 1.51 0.39
N LYS A 49 4.38 2.27 1.11
CA LYS A 49 4.00 2.84 2.42
C LYS A 49 2.83 3.83 2.31
N LYS A 50 2.80 4.68 1.27
CA LYS A 50 1.70 5.63 1.02
C LYS A 50 0.41 4.91 0.65
N GLU A 51 0.47 3.83 -0.12
CA GLU A 51 -0.69 3.00 -0.45
C GLU A 51 -1.28 2.33 0.79
N ILE A 52 -0.44 1.74 1.65
CA ILE A 52 -0.87 1.17 2.94
C ILE A 52 -1.55 2.24 3.82
N ALA A 53 -0.99 3.46 3.87
CA ALA A 53 -1.59 4.55 4.65
C ALA A 53 -2.98 4.93 4.12
N ARG A 54 -3.14 5.05 2.80
CA ARG A 54 -4.44 5.35 2.17
C ARG A 54 -5.49 4.27 2.46
N ILE A 55 -5.14 2.99 2.29
CA ILE A 55 -6.04 1.88 2.58
C ILE A 55 -6.49 1.90 4.04
N LYS A 56 -5.55 2.15 4.98
CA LYS A 56 -5.89 2.30 6.41
C LYS A 56 -6.82 3.48 6.67
N THR A 57 -6.59 4.62 6.01
CA THR A 57 -7.45 5.80 6.13
C THR A 57 -8.87 5.50 5.65
N GLU A 58 -9.05 4.82 4.52
CA GLU A 58 -10.39 4.46 4.03
C GLU A 58 -11.07 3.45 4.95
N LEU A 59 -10.37 2.41 5.42
CA LEU A 59 -10.91 1.48 6.43
C LEU A 59 -11.30 2.18 7.74
N SER A 60 -10.58 3.22 8.14
CA SER A 60 -10.91 4.00 9.34
C SER A 60 -12.13 4.89 9.15
N LYS A 61 -12.37 5.41 7.94
CA LYS A 61 -13.59 6.17 7.63
C LYS A 61 -14.81 5.28 7.64
N GLU A 62 -14.67 4.07 7.09
CA GLU A 62 -15.75 3.08 7.01
C GLU A 62 -16.15 2.53 8.39
N ASN A 63 -15.18 2.27 9.28
CA ASN A 63 -15.47 1.81 10.65
C ASN A 63 -15.94 2.92 11.61
N GLY A 64 -15.88 4.19 11.19
CA GLY A 64 -16.20 5.36 12.01
C GLY A 64 -17.54 6.02 11.68
N SER A 65 -18.39 5.37 10.86
CA SER A 65 -19.77 5.79 10.55
C SER A 65 -20.78 4.85 11.17
#